data_AF-A0A959BLZ1-F1
#
_entry.id   AF-A0A959BLZ1-F1
#
_cell.length_a   1.000
_cell.length_b   1.000
_cell.length_c   1.000
_cell.angle_alpha   90.00
_cell.angle_beta   90.00
_cell.angle_gamma   90.00
#
_symmetry.space_group_name_H-M   'P 1'
#
loop_
_entity.id
_entity.type
_entity.pdbx_description
1 polymer ?
#
loop_
_entity_poly.entity_id
_entity_poly.type
_entity_poly.pdbx_seq_one_letter_code
_entity_poly.pdbx_strand_id
1 'polypeptide(L)'
;MRAFTPVRFFLIAVLAAAYPVWGTGQYAAVDAASGWEDGKLRIEGTHQVTNCLKQEDVVPPVVYAPDNAITYLTYQDQYYKLGCAVSGFTEYFAPSRWAAIKINGDGGVDVTGAPNSILVEGANRASVIATPGSAASYRIAIPAEGYVSFDWGYIGGSNLLNQQFWIEVNGERVESMAEGHTAGSFFSNQLFSGDELSFNIVSGDKGFEAQLSNFEFFSNAIGVIERRWEAGSKNGQQGYFTQLVSIKKPDFTQVIFPGNCDGISYPQIESGASIEPEWTGYPLIDEDGSIATTHDQYPLSDDGCAFSLKWEDEVLYDNGNCIIFRHWIVSDYCGDNVQDHTQVIKMRGGCPEGGSTLPYGQYDIPENGKQNAPDNPQYSVSNEALQAGLNIGLLPVENSTEAQLVSPAD
;
A
#
# COMPACT_ATOMS: atom_id res chain seq x y z
N MET A 1 -12.73 42.20 54.22
CA MET A 1 -13.03 40.78 53.99
C MET A 1 -13.32 40.56 52.51
N ARG A 2 -12.32 40.10 51.76
CA ARG A 2 -12.49 39.52 50.42
C ARG A 2 -11.62 38.27 50.42
N ALA A 3 -12.24 37.13 50.19
CA ALA A 3 -11.62 35.81 50.27
C ALA A 3 -10.65 35.62 49.09
N PHE A 4 -9.43 35.20 49.40
CA PHE A 4 -8.45 34.72 48.42
C PHE A 4 -8.75 33.24 48.15
N THR A 5 -9.04 32.92 46.89
CA THR A 5 -9.13 31.54 46.40
C THR A 5 -7.70 31.02 46.15
N PRO A 6 -7.29 29.85 46.66
CA PRO A 6 -5.98 29.30 46.35
C PRO A 6 -5.97 28.66 44.96
N VAL A 7 -5.04 29.11 44.12
CA VAL A 7 -4.70 28.48 42.85
C VAL A 7 -3.95 27.18 43.15
N ARG A 8 -4.52 26.03 42.77
CA ARG A 8 -3.85 24.73 42.83
C ARG A 8 -2.88 24.62 41.65
N PHE A 9 -1.57 24.55 41.95
CA PHE A 9 -0.56 24.12 41.00
C PHE A 9 -0.72 22.62 40.76
N PHE A 10 -1.07 22.22 39.54
CA PHE A 10 -0.90 20.85 39.08
C PHE A 10 0.57 20.65 38.70
N LEU A 11 1.26 19.84 39.48
CA LEU A 11 2.59 19.32 39.14
C LEU A 11 2.37 18.22 38.08
N ILE A 12 2.58 18.55 36.81
CA ILE A 12 2.64 17.53 35.75
C ILE A 12 4.02 16.89 35.87
N ALA A 13 4.06 15.68 36.41
CA ALA A 13 5.22 14.82 36.31
C ALA A 13 5.41 14.44 34.84
N VAL A 14 6.39 15.06 34.18
CA VAL A 14 6.88 14.60 32.89
C VAL A 14 7.62 13.30 33.15
N LEU A 15 6.96 12.17 32.90
CA LEU A 15 7.65 10.90 32.72
C LEU A 15 8.58 11.09 31.52
N ALA A 16 9.88 11.18 31.79
CA ALA A 16 10.90 10.97 30.78
C ALA A 16 10.77 9.53 30.29
N ALA A 17 10.06 9.34 29.17
CA ALA A 17 10.24 8.14 28.37
C ALA A 17 11.70 8.11 27.97
N ALA A 18 12.42 7.09 28.44
CA ALA A 18 13.76 6.79 27.97
C ALA A 18 13.63 6.44 26.48
N TYR A 19 13.90 7.40 25.62
CA TYR A 19 14.08 7.14 24.19
C TYR A 19 15.29 6.24 24.04
N PRO A 20 15.20 5.11 23.31
CA PRO A 20 16.38 4.33 23.00
C PRO A 20 17.37 5.22 22.26
N VAL A 21 18.62 5.15 22.71
CA VAL A 21 19.77 5.81 22.07
C VAL A 21 19.81 5.35 20.61
N TRP A 22 19.66 6.30 19.70
CA TRP A 22 19.65 6.08 18.26
C TRP A 22 21.00 5.51 17.85
N GLY A 23 21.02 4.23 17.49
CA GLY A 23 22.03 3.71 16.57
C GLY A 23 21.92 4.50 15.27
N THR A 24 23.06 4.79 14.65
CA THR A 24 23.15 5.41 13.31
C THR A 24 22.18 4.68 12.37
N GLY A 25 21.07 5.34 12.03
CA GLY A 25 20.00 4.75 11.24
C GLY A 25 20.54 4.26 9.90
N GLN A 26 20.53 2.94 9.69
CA GLN A 26 20.48 2.35 8.37
C GLN A 26 19.08 2.68 7.82
N TYR A 27 18.99 3.78 7.08
CA TYR A 27 17.76 4.19 6.39
C TYR A 27 17.65 3.43 5.07
N ALA A 28 16.45 3.42 4.49
CA ALA A 28 16.10 2.81 3.21
C ALA A 28 16.77 3.50 1.99
N ALA A 29 18.04 3.87 2.10
CA ALA A 29 18.91 3.84 0.94
C ALA A 29 18.97 2.37 0.54
N VAL A 30 18.67 2.08 -0.73
CA VAL A 30 18.95 0.76 -1.31
C VAL A 30 20.37 0.45 -0.91
N ASP A 31 20.62 -0.68 -0.25
CA ASP A 31 21.96 -1.10 0.15
C ASP A 31 22.80 -1.13 -1.13
N ALA A 32 23.46 0.00 -1.42
CA ALA A 32 24.14 0.22 -2.68
C ALA A 32 25.23 -0.81 -2.71
N ALA A 33 25.09 -1.81 -3.61
CA ALA A 33 25.89 -3.01 -3.70
C ALA A 33 27.31 -2.74 -3.21
N SER A 34 27.55 -3.00 -1.92
CA SER A 34 28.82 -2.67 -1.30
C SER A 34 29.84 -3.49 -2.07
N GLY A 35 30.80 -2.81 -2.69
CA GLY A 35 31.74 -3.43 -3.63
C GLY A 35 32.21 -4.78 -3.13
N TRP A 36 32.23 -5.76 -4.03
CA TRP A 36 32.55 -7.16 -3.78
C TRP A 36 33.80 -7.28 -2.91
N GLU A 37 33.60 -7.41 -1.60
CA GLU A 37 34.65 -7.81 -0.68
C GLU A 37 34.53 -9.33 -0.53
N ASP A 38 35.31 -10.04 -1.33
CA ASP A 38 35.48 -11.49 -1.22
C ASP A 38 35.66 -11.87 0.26
N GLY A 39 34.81 -12.76 0.76
CA GLY A 39 34.88 -13.23 2.15
C GLY A 39 33.87 -12.63 3.13
N LYS A 40 32.92 -11.79 2.69
CA LYS A 40 31.82 -11.30 3.54
C LYS A 40 30.48 -11.98 3.26
N LEU A 41 29.70 -12.21 4.33
CA LEU A 41 28.30 -12.56 4.25
C LEU A 41 27.52 -11.50 3.46
N ARG A 42 26.73 -11.94 2.49
CA ARG A 42 25.95 -11.07 1.60
C ARG A 42 24.53 -11.59 1.47
N ILE A 43 23.57 -10.68 1.37
CA ILE A 43 22.19 -10.98 1.04
C ILE A 43 21.88 -10.27 -0.27
N GLU A 44 21.38 -11.00 -1.27
CA GLU A 44 20.94 -10.44 -2.54
C GLU A 44 19.48 -10.79 -2.75
N GLY A 45 18.66 -9.81 -3.11
CA GLY A 45 17.25 -10.04 -3.40
C GLY A 45 16.75 -9.04 -4.44
N THR A 46 15.51 -9.24 -4.83
CA THR A 46 14.79 -8.33 -5.70
C THR A 46 13.64 -7.69 -4.94
N HIS A 47 13.35 -6.43 -5.26
CA HIS A 47 12.08 -5.84 -4.92
C HIS A 47 10.97 -6.52 -5.71
N GLN A 48 9.80 -6.65 -5.11
CA GLN A 48 8.71 -7.46 -5.67
C GLN A 48 7.40 -6.72 -5.63
N VAL A 49 6.49 -7.16 -6.49
CA VAL A 49 5.09 -6.72 -6.49
C VAL A 49 4.25 -7.93 -6.16
N THR A 50 3.33 -7.79 -5.21
CA THR A 50 2.35 -8.83 -4.90
C THR A 50 0.93 -8.26 -4.86
N ASN A 51 -0.05 -9.13 -4.99
CA ASN A 51 -1.42 -8.82 -4.65
C ASN A 51 -1.56 -8.86 -3.13
N CYS A 52 -2.37 -7.98 -2.56
CA CYS A 52 -2.67 -7.99 -1.12
C CYS A 52 -3.28 -9.32 -0.65
N LEU A 53 -3.83 -10.14 -1.56
CA LEU A 53 -4.35 -11.48 -1.33
C LEU A 53 -3.28 -12.58 -1.28
N LYS A 54 -2.06 -12.30 -1.78
CA LYS A 54 -0.96 -13.26 -1.97
C LYS A 54 0.35 -12.78 -1.35
N GLN A 55 0.29 -12.16 -0.16
CA GLN A 55 1.50 -11.63 0.49
C GLN A 55 2.52 -12.71 0.86
N GLU A 56 2.07 -13.97 0.97
CA GLU A 56 2.92 -15.14 1.19
C GLU A 56 3.79 -15.54 0.00
N ASP A 57 3.47 -15.10 -1.22
CA ASP A 57 4.21 -15.44 -2.45
C ASP A 57 5.50 -14.63 -2.64
N VAL A 58 5.86 -13.79 -1.66
CA VAL A 58 7.08 -12.98 -1.72
C VAL A 58 8.31 -13.88 -1.60
N VAL A 59 9.09 -13.96 -2.67
CA VAL A 59 10.31 -14.77 -2.72
C VAL A 59 11.37 -14.18 -1.78
N PRO A 60 11.92 -14.95 -0.83
CA PRO A 60 13.03 -14.52 0.03
C PRO A 60 14.30 -14.19 -0.77
N PRO A 61 15.20 -13.34 -0.24
CA PRO A 61 16.49 -13.10 -0.84
C PRO A 61 17.41 -14.33 -0.68
N VAL A 62 18.43 -14.38 -1.53
CA VAL A 62 19.49 -15.40 -1.50
C VAL A 62 20.62 -14.90 -0.60
N VAL A 63 21.09 -15.77 0.29
CA VAL A 63 22.22 -15.46 1.19
C VAL A 63 23.47 -16.18 0.70
N TYR A 64 24.55 -15.44 0.52
CA TYR A 64 25.87 -15.95 0.14
C TYR A 64 26.81 -15.85 1.34
N ALA A 65 27.35 -17.01 1.77
CA ALA A 65 28.42 -17.07 2.77
C ALA A 65 29.64 -17.80 2.18
N PRO A 66 30.86 -17.26 2.36
CA PRO A 66 32.09 -17.87 1.84
C PRO A 66 32.35 -19.30 2.32
N ASP A 67 31.81 -19.67 3.47
CA ASP A 67 31.98 -20.97 4.13
C ASP A 67 30.68 -21.77 4.20
N ASN A 68 29.62 -21.33 3.50
CA ASN A 68 28.26 -21.87 3.58
C ASN A 68 27.73 -22.02 5.02
N ALA A 69 28.27 -21.25 5.97
CA ALA A 69 27.95 -21.41 7.39
C ALA A 69 26.85 -20.45 7.85
N ILE A 70 25.75 -20.37 7.11
CA ILE A 70 24.58 -19.59 7.54
C ILE A 70 23.98 -20.23 8.80
N THR A 71 23.75 -19.42 9.82
CA THR A 71 23.13 -19.83 11.08
C THR A 71 21.67 -19.41 11.16
N TYR A 72 21.33 -18.23 10.63
CA TYR A 72 19.97 -17.75 10.57
C TYR A 72 19.75 -16.83 9.36
N LEU A 73 18.48 -16.77 8.93
CA LEU A 73 17.93 -15.75 8.05
C LEU A 73 16.55 -15.39 8.62
N THR A 74 16.38 -14.16 9.08
CA THR A 74 15.14 -13.65 9.67
C THR A 74 14.73 -12.37 8.96
N TYR A 75 13.49 -11.93 9.17
CA TYR A 75 13.04 -10.64 8.66
C TYR A 75 12.10 -9.92 9.63
N GLN A 76 11.98 -8.61 9.43
CA GLN A 76 10.98 -7.76 10.07
C GLN A 76 10.25 -6.95 9.01
N ASP A 77 8.92 -6.93 9.08
CA ASP A 77 8.07 -6.21 8.15
C ASP A 77 7.57 -4.90 8.75
N GLN A 78 7.59 -3.86 7.93
CA GLN A 78 6.91 -2.61 8.21
C GLN A 78 6.05 -2.20 7.02
N TYR A 79 4.73 -2.12 7.24
CA TYR A 79 3.79 -1.68 6.24
C TYR A 79 3.66 -0.15 6.20
N TYR A 80 3.65 0.41 4.99
CA TYR A 80 3.35 1.81 4.75
C TYR A 80 2.21 1.92 3.75
N LYS A 81 1.20 2.71 4.11
CA LYS A 81 0.11 3.03 3.20
C LYS A 81 0.59 4.03 2.15
N LEU A 82 0.35 3.70 0.88
CA LEU A 82 0.56 4.63 -0.24
C LEU A 82 -0.76 5.26 -0.67
N GLY A 83 -1.89 4.59 -0.39
CA GLY A 83 -3.22 5.13 -0.65
C GLY A 83 -3.45 5.35 -2.15
N CYS A 84 -4.19 6.40 -2.47
CA CYS A 84 -4.64 6.73 -3.83
C CYS A 84 -3.72 7.74 -4.51
N ALA A 85 -3.08 8.55 -3.68
CA ALA A 85 -1.91 9.35 -3.97
C ALA A 85 -1.30 9.68 -2.61
N VAL A 86 0.02 9.54 -2.47
CA VAL A 86 0.70 10.13 -1.31
C VAL A 86 0.91 11.60 -1.64
N SER A 87 0.32 12.49 -0.85
CA SER A 87 0.57 13.92 -0.95
C SER A 87 1.37 14.39 0.25
N GLY A 88 2.35 15.26 -0.02
CA GLY A 88 3.29 15.77 0.97
C GLY A 88 4.37 14.77 1.39
N PHE A 89 5.18 15.19 2.36
CA PHE A 89 6.25 14.40 2.95
C PHE A 89 5.73 13.64 4.18
N THR A 90 4.82 12.70 3.95
CA THR A 90 4.18 11.90 5.00
C THR A 90 4.38 10.39 4.76
N GLU A 91 4.08 9.58 5.77
CA GLU A 91 4.14 8.12 5.68
C GLU A 91 5.49 7.60 5.15
N TYR A 92 5.49 6.89 4.01
CA TYR A 92 6.71 6.37 3.40
C TYR A 92 7.71 7.48 3.03
N PHE A 93 7.22 8.63 2.58
CA PHE A 93 8.04 9.77 2.15
C PHE A 93 8.31 10.76 3.30
N ALA A 94 8.02 10.40 4.55
CA ALA A 94 8.33 11.23 5.71
C ALA A 94 9.83 11.59 5.75
N PRO A 95 10.22 12.82 6.14
CA PRO A 95 11.61 13.29 6.10
C PRO A 95 12.59 12.39 6.86
N SER A 96 12.13 11.75 7.93
CA SER A 96 12.93 10.81 8.74
C SER A 96 13.39 9.57 7.98
N ARG A 97 12.88 9.31 6.78
CA ARG A 97 13.23 8.17 5.95
C ARG A 97 14.22 8.49 4.84
N TRP A 98 14.49 9.77 4.61
CA TRP A 98 15.46 10.21 3.63
C TRP A 98 16.88 10.05 4.17
N ALA A 99 17.73 9.31 3.47
CA ALA A 99 19.14 9.22 3.79
C ALA A 99 19.84 10.53 3.41
N ALA A 100 20.49 11.18 4.37
CA ALA A 100 21.19 12.44 4.16
C ALA A 100 22.72 12.25 4.17
N ILE A 101 23.37 12.58 3.05
CA ILE A 101 24.84 12.57 2.92
C ILE A 101 25.34 14.02 2.90
N LYS A 102 26.32 14.34 3.74
CA LYS A 102 26.98 15.65 3.82
C LYS A 102 28.41 15.53 3.30
N ILE A 103 28.80 16.38 2.35
CA ILE A 103 30.15 16.42 1.81
C ILE A 103 30.78 17.79 2.16
N ASN A 104 31.94 17.76 2.85
CA ASN A 104 32.76 18.93 3.24
C ASN A 104 32.11 19.91 4.24
N GLY A 105 31.45 19.42 5.30
CA GLY A 105 30.96 20.24 6.41
C GLY A 105 31.49 19.75 7.77
N ASP A 106 32.51 20.42 8.31
CA ASP A 106 33.22 20.06 9.55
C ASP A 106 32.45 20.43 10.85
N GLY A 107 31.18 20.85 10.71
CA GLY A 107 30.42 21.43 11.81
C GLY A 107 29.76 20.38 12.71
N GLY A 108 30.43 20.00 13.80
CA GLY A 108 29.71 19.56 15.00
C GLY A 108 28.74 20.66 15.44
N VAL A 109 27.47 20.30 15.65
CA VAL A 109 26.39 21.23 16.00
C VAL A 109 26.05 21.11 17.48
N ASP A 110 26.25 22.18 18.23
CA ASP A 110 25.52 22.50 19.45
C ASP A 110 24.06 22.83 19.08
N VAL A 111 23.12 22.08 19.68
CA VAL A 111 21.71 21.91 19.29
C VAL A 111 20.78 23.00 19.83
N THR A 112 21.27 24.22 20.05
CA THR A 112 20.45 25.31 20.61
C THR A 112 19.88 26.31 19.59
N GLY A 113 20.05 26.11 18.27
CA GLY A 113 19.61 27.11 17.28
C GLY A 113 19.36 26.69 15.81
N ALA A 114 19.10 25.40 15.57
CA ALA A 114 18.63 24.76 14.32
C ALA A 114 19.61 24.63 13.10
N PRO A 115 19.75 23.43 12.49
CA PRO A 115 20.85 23.04 11.59
C PRO A 115 20.41 22.64 10.16
N ASN A 116 21.35 22.25 9.30
CA ASN A 116 21.15 21.59 7.99
C ASN A 116 20.20 20.38 8.10
N SER A 117 18.90 20.64 7.98
CA SER A 117 17.78 19.72 8.21
C SER A 117 16.78 19.91 7.08
N ILE A 118 16.00 18.85 6.79
CA ILE A 118 14.73 19.05 6.10
C ILE A 118 13.79 19.68 7.12
N LEU A 119 13.64 21.00 7.08
CA LEU A 119 12.65 21.68 7.93
C LEU A 119 11.29 21.55 7.27
N VAL A 120 10.38 20.81 7.91
CA VAL A 120 9.00 20.70 7.45
C VAL A 120 8.16 21.78 8.12
N GLU A 121 7.81 22.81 7.36
CA GLU A 121 6.83 23.81 7.77
C GLU A 121 5.42 23.36 7.30
N GLY A 122 4.92 22.26 7.87
CA GLY A 122 3.64 21.62 7.53
C GLY A 122 3.75 20.50 6.49
N ALA A 123 2.76 19.60 6.43
CA ALA A 123 2.83 18.31 5.72
C ALA A 123 3.24 18.37 4.22
N ASN A 124 3.05 19.52 3.56
CA ASN A 124 3.29 19.69 2.12
C ASN A 124 4.50 20.56 1.77
N ARG A 125 5.36 20.91 2.75
CA ARG A 125 6.54 21.75 2.53
C ARG A 125 7.76 21.18 3.25
N ALA A 126 8.89 21.16 2.57
CA ALA A 126 10.17 20.72 3.10
C ALA A 126 11.26 21.71 2.66
N SER A 127 12.04 22.28 3.59
CA SER A 127 13.18 23.14 3.26
C SER A 127 14.48 22.39 3.42
N VAL A 128 15.34 22.45 2.43
CA VAL A 128 16.64 21.80 2.40
C VAL A 128 17.74 22.87 2.48
N ILE A 129 18.58 22.79 3.51
CA ILE A 129 19.58 23.82 3.82
C ILE A 129 20.99 23.26 3.69
N ALA A 130 21.83 23.94 2.90
CA ALA A 130 23.27 23.72 2.81
C ALA A 130 24.04 24.95 3.33
N THR A 131 24.92 24.72 4.32
CA THR A 131 25.86 25.72 4.84
C THR A 131 26.88 26.14 3.78
N PRO A 132 27.40 27.38 3.77
CA PRO A 132 28.41 27.83 2.79
C PRO A 132 29.55 26.82 2.55
N GLY A 133 29.88 26.57 1.28
CA GLY A 133 30.95 25.67 0.86
C GLY A 133 30.66 24.17 1.03
N SER A 134 29.44 23.81 1.42
CA SER A 134 29.04 22.41 1.63
C SER A 134 28.12 21.90 0.53
N ALA A 135 28.05 20.57 0.41
CA ALA A 135 27.05 19.88 -0.39
C ALA A 135 26.20 18.94 0.49
N ALA A 136 24.93 18.80 0.12
CA ALA A 136 23.98 17.89 0.75
C ALA A 136 23.25 17.07 -0.30
N SER A 137 23.06 15.78 -0.02
CA SER A 137 22.31 14.84 -0.86
C SER A 137 21.27 14.15 0.01
N TYR A 138 20.00 14.18 -0.40
CA TYR A 138 18.88 13.53 0.29
C TYR A 138 18.32 12.47 -0.64
N ARG A 139 18.23 11.23 -0.15
CA ARG A 139 17.95 10.07 -0.99
C ARG A 139 16.83 9.23 -0.40
N ILE A 140 16.00 8.66 -1.27
CA ILE A 140 14.97 7.69 -0.87
C ILE A 140 14.79 6.65 -1.97
N ALA A 141 14.61 5.39 -1.56
CA ALA A 141 14.22 4.32 -2.48
C ALA A 141 12.72 4.43 -2.80
N ILE A 142 12.36 4.37 -4.07
CA ILE A 142 10.99 4.40 -4.55
C ILE A 142 10.24 3.13 -4.10
N PRO A 143 9.09 3.25 -3.41
CA PRO A 143 8.43 2.10 -2.77
C PRO A 143 7.71 1.15 -3.73
N ALA A 144 7.32 1.68 -4.89
CA ALA A 144 6.49 1.00 -5.86
C ALA A 144 6.65 1.62 -7.25
N GLU A 145 6.21 0.92 -8.27
CA GLU A 145 6.14 1.48 -9.62
C GLU A 145 5.21 2.70 -9.65
N GLY A 146 5.65 3.80 -10.25
CA GLY A 146 4.88 5.04 -10.24
C GLY A 146 5.60 6.26 -10.78
N TYR A 147 5.08 7.44 -10.44
CA TYR A 147 5.62 8.75 -10.82
C TYR A 147 5.70 9.65 -9.60
N VAL A 148 6.70 10.52 -9.55
CA VAL A 148 6.86 11.55 -8.52
C VAL A 148 6.70 12.92 -9.17
N SER A 149 5.95 13.80 -8.52
CA SER A 149 5.89 15.22 -8.84
C SER A 149 6.12 16.08 -7.62
N PHE A 150 6.73 17.25 -7.80
CA PHE A 150 6.81 18.29 -6.78
C PHE A 150 7.22 19.62 -7.40
N ASP A 151 6.97 20.70 -6.67
CA ASP A 151 7.52 22.01 -6.93
C ASP A 151 8.77 22.24 -6.08
N TRP A 152 9.73 22.98 -6.61
CA TRP A 152 10.89 23.44 -5.89
C TRP A 152 11.09 24.95 -6.06
N GLY A 153 11.66 25.60 -5.05
CA GLY A 153 11.88 27.04 -5.04
C GLY A 153 13.05 27.43 -4.16
N TYR A 154 13.88 28.34 -4.64
CA TYR A 154 14.91 29.01 -3.87
C TYR A 154 14.27 30.04 -2.94
N ILE A 155 14.48 29.91 -1.64
CA ILE A 155 13.88 30.81 -0.64
C ILE A 155 14.92 31.63 0.12
N GLY A 156 16.22 31.36 -0.03
CA GLY A 156 17.24 32.09 0.73
C GLY A 156 18.69 31.78 0.37
N GLY A 157 19.53 32.80 0.58
CA GLY A 157 20.93 32.84 0.18
C GLY A 157 21.20 34.15 -0.56
N SER A 158 22.39 34.73 -0.38
CA SER A 158 22.63 36.12 -0.82
C SER A 158 23.26 36.24 -2.22
N ASN A 159 23.28 35.16 -3.02
CA ASN A 159 23.57 35.15 -4.46
C ASN A 159 23.39 33.73 -5.04
N LEU A 160 22.73 33.57 -6.21
CA LEU A 160 22.63 32.28 -6.94
C LEU A 160 23.91 31.91 -7.69
N LEU A 161 24.85 32.84 -7.85
CA LEU A 161 26.13 32.55 -8.51
C LEU A 161 26.85 31.41 -7.76
N ASN A 162 27.14 30.33 -8.48
CA ASN A 162 27.79 29.10 -7.99
C ASN A 162 26.94 28.23 -7.03
N GLN A 163 25.62 28.41 -7.01
CA GLN A 163 24.70 27.51 -6.32
C GLN A 163 24.09 26.52 -7.32
N GLN A 164 23.96 25.25 -6.93
CA GLN A 164 23.37 24.22 -7.80
C GLN A 164 22.39 23.39 -6.99
N PHE A 165 21.21 23.17 -7.56
CA PHE A 165 20.30 22.10 -7.15
C PHE A 165 19.97 21.27 -8.38
N TRP A 166 19.91 19.97 -8.19
CA TRP A 166 19.53 19.03 -9.24
C TRP A 166 18.93 17.78 -8.63
N ILE A 167 18.23 17.03 -9.48
CA ILE A 167 17.55 15.79 -9.12
C ILE A 167 18.26 14.67 -9.84
N GLU A 168 18.52 13.56 -9.14
CA GLU A 168 19.03 12.34 -9.75
C GLU A 168 18.09 11.17 -9.51
N VAL A 169 18.04 10.27 -10.48
CA VAL A 169 17.43 8.94 -10.37
C VAL A 169 18.53 7.93 -10.61
N ASN A 170 18.77 7.03 -9.66
CA ASN A 170 19.84 6.03 -9.72
C ASN A 170 21.23 6.64 -10.02
N GLY A 171 21.49 7.84 -9.47
CA GLY A 171 22.74 8.59 -9.69
C GLY A 171 22.86 9.28 -11.05
N GLU A 172 21.87 9.16 -11.93
CA GLU A 172 21.81 9.93 -13.18
C GLU A 172 21.03 11.22 -12.97
N ARG A 173 21.62 12.35 -13.35
CA ARG A 173 20.97 13.67 -13.28
C ARG A 173 19.85 13.77 -14.30
N VAL A 174 18.61 13.91 -13.82
CA VAL A 174 17.39 14.00 -14.65
C VAL A 174 16.84 15.41 -14.78
N GLU A 175 17.12 16.29 -13.82
CA GLU A 175 16.67 17.68 -13.81
C GLU A 175 17.73 18.55 -13.10
N SER A 176 17.90 19.80 -13.50
CA SER A 176 18.87 20.72 -12.90
C SER A 176 18.31 22.13 -12.90
N MET A 177 18.57 22.89 -11.84
CA MET A 177 18.41 24.33 -11.89
C MET A 177 19.21 24.89 -13.06
N ALA A 178 18.53 25.58 -13.98
CA ALA A 178 19.18 26.43 -14.97
C ALA A 178 19.48 27.80 -14.36
N GLU A 179 20.54 28.45 -14.82
CA GLU A 179 20.93 29.77 -14.37
C GLU A 179 19.79 30.78 -14.59
N GLY A 180 19.41 31.52 -13.54
CA GLY A 180 18.31 32.48 -13.59
C GLY A 180 16.93 31.93 -13.20
N HIS A 181 16.79 30.63 -12.95
CA HIS A 181 15.57 30.06 -12.39
C HIS A 181 15.66 30.01 -10.87
N THR A 182 14.69 30.61 -10.17
CA THR A 182 14.56 30.54 -8.71
C THR A 182 13.50 29.53 -8.27
N ALA A 183 12.78 28.90 -9.19
CA ALA A 183 11.76 27.90 -8.89
C ALA A 183 11.46 27.08 -10.15
N GLY A 184 10.85 25.91 -9.96
CA GLY A 184 10.40 25.03 -11.02
C GLY A 184 9.50 23.92 -10.49
N SER A 185 8.97 23.13 -11.42
CA SER A 185 8.19 21.92 -11.12
C SER A 185 8.90 20.74 -11.74
N PHE A 186 8.89 19.61 -11.05
CA PHE A 186 9.44 18.35 -11.51
C PHE A 186 8.31 17.32 -11.66
N PHE A 187 8.40 16.53 -12.72
CA PHE A 187 7.58 15.35 -12.93
C PHE A 187 8.49 14.26 -13.49
N SER A 188 8.60 13.13 -12.79
CA SER A 188 9.51 12.07 -13.18
C SER A 188 8.99 11.30 -14.41
N ASN A 189 9.91 10.59 -15.08
CA ASN A 189 9.50 9.42 -15.87
C ASN A 189 8.95 8.32 -14.93
N GLN A 190 8.51 7.20 -15.50
CA GLN A 190 8.13 6.04 -14.72
C GLN A 190 9.32 5.54 -13.89
N LEU A 191 9.11 5.41 -12.58
CA LEU A 191 10.06 4.89 -11.62
C LEU A 191 9.62 3.49 -11.21
N PHE A 192 10.58 2.62 -10.91
CA PHE A 192 10.36 1.27 -10.42
C PHE A 192 10.66 1.15 -8.92
N SER A 193 10.14 0.10 -8.29
CA SER A 193 10.44 -0.17 -6.89
C SER A 193 11.94 -0.38 -6.70
N GLY A 194 12.54 0.40 -5.78
CA GLY A 194 13.97 0.41 -5.52
C GLY A 194 14.77 1.39 -6.36
N ASP A 195 14.19 2.13 -7.30
CA ASP A 195 14.90 3.27 -7.88
C ASP A 195 15.26 4.27 -6.78
N GLU A 196 16.47 4.82 -6.78
CA GLU A 196 16.88 5.85 -5.82
C GLU A 196 16.57 7.23 -6.38
N LEU A 197 15.61 7.93 -5.79
CA LEU A 197 15.39 9.35 -6.04
C LEU A 197 16.26 10.17 -5.09
N SER A 198 17.01 11.13 -5.64
CA SER A 198 17.81 12.04 -4.82
C SER A 198 17.70 13.50 -5.18
N PHE A 199 17.76 14.34 -4.15
CA PHE A 199 17.86 15.78 -4.24
C PHE A 199 19.27 16.19 -3.84
N ASN A 200 19.96 16.89 -4.73
CA ASN A 200 21.34 17.26 -4.53
C ASN A 200 21.48 18.77 -4.55
N ILE A 201 22.22 19.27 -3.56
CA ILE A 201 22.46 20.70 -3.37
C ILE A 201 23.95 20.91 -3.17
N VAL A 202 24.47 21.90 -3.89
CA VAL A 202 25.81 22.46 -3.65
C VAL A 202 25.66 23.94 -3.40
N SER A 203 26.13 24.35 -2.23
CA SER A 203 26.25 25.77 -1.89
C SER A 203 27.65 26.28 -2.27
N GLY A 204 27.70 27.47 -2.87
CA GLY A 204 28.94 28.22 -3.06
C GLY A 204 29.38 28.92 -1.76
N ASP A 205 29.97 30.10 -1.88
CA ASP A 205 30.45 30.90 -0.73
C ASP A 205 29.34 31.38 0.21
N LYS A 206 28.09 31.24 -0.21
CA LYS A 206 26.88 31.62 0.53
C LYS A 206 26.02 30.37 0.62
N GLY A 207 25.46 30.14 1.82
CA GLY A 207 24.55 29.04 2.07
C GLY A 207 23.39 29.07 1.08
N PHE A 208 22.80 27.90 0.85
CA PHE A 208 21.72 27.70 -0.10
C PHE A 208 20.56 27.02 0.59
N GLU A 209 19.35 27.55 0.37
CA GLU A 209 18.12 26.95 0.84
C GLU A 209 17.13 26.78 -0.30
N ALA A 210 16.74 25.53 -0.53
CA ALA A 210 15.66 25.17 -1.47
C ALA A 210 14.47 24.64 -0.69
N GLN A 211 13.29 25.16 -1.00
CA GLN A 211 12.01 24.63 -0.58
C GLN A 211 11.51 23.63 -1.62
N LEU A 212 11.02 22.49 -1.17
CA LEU A 212 10.23 21.51 -1.90
C LEU A 212 8.79 21.62 -1.42
N SER A 213 7.84 21.59 -2.33
CA SER A 213 6.41 21.67 -2.02
C SER A 213 5.58 20.85 -2.99
N ASN A 214 4.32 20.58 -2.63
CA ASN A 214 3.38 19.86 -3.49
C ASN A 214 3.94 18.49 -3.94
N PHE A 215 4.64 17.80 -3.04
CA PHE A 215 5.14 16.47 -3.31
C PHE A 215 3.98 15.50 -3.50
N GLU A 216 3.96 14.79 -4.62
CA GLU A 216 2.94 13.79 -4.94
C GLU A 216 3.61 12.54 -5.50
N PHE A 217 3.16 11.38 -5.04
CA PHE A 217 3.54 10.09 -5.59
C PHE A 217 2.30 9.37 -6.14
N PHE A 218 2.32 9.13 -7.43
CA PHE A 218 1.27 8.45 -8.19
C PHE A 218 1.66 7.00 -8.42
N SER A 219 0.89 6.05 -7.89
CA SER A 219 1.14 4.62 -8.06
C SER A 219 -0.16 3.84 -8.09
N ASN A 220 -0.15 2.68 -8.74
CA ASN A 220 -1.21 1.70 -8.65
C ASN A 220 -1.07 0.78 -7.43
N ALA A 221 -0.07 1.00 -6.57
CA ALA A 221 0.09 0.28 -5.32
C ALA A 221 -0.69 0.95 -4.19
N ILE A 222 -1.45 0.16 -3.42
CA ILE A 222 -2.17 0.66 -2.23
C ILE A 222 -1.26 0.84 -1.01
N GLY A 223 -0.12 0.16 -1.01
CA GLY A 223 0.86 0.18 0.06
C GLY A 223 2.16 -0.51 -0.35
N VAL A 224 3.12 -0.46 0.56
CA VAL A 224 4.41 -1.15 0.44
C VAL A 224 4.75 -1.79 1.78
N ILE A 225 5.25 -3.01 1.74
CA ILE A 225 5.91 -3.63 2.89
C ILE A 225 7.42 -3.40 2.70
N GLU A 226 8.02 -2.71 3.65
CA GLU A 226 9.48 -2.70 3.81
C GLU A 226 9.85 -3.91 4.68
N ARG A 227 10.43 -4.92 4.04
CA ARG A 227 10.91 -6.13 4.70
C ARG A 227 12.42 -6.06 4.89
N ARG A 228 12.86 -5.97 6.14
CA ARG A 228 14.27 -5.95 6.51
C ARG A 228 14.75 -7.35 6.81
N TRP A 229 15.59 -7.89 5.95
CA TRP A 229 16.23 -9.18 6.13
C TRP A 229 17.51 -9.04 6.94
N GLU A 230 17.73 -9.98 7.85
CA GLU A 230 18.97 -10.14 8.59
C GLU A 230 19.45 -11.58 8.47
N ALA A 231 20.71 -11.76 8.09
CA ALA A 231 21.37 -13.06 8.09
C ALA A 231 22.59 -13.03 9.00
N GLY A 232 22.89 -14.15 9.63
CA GLY A 232 24.12 -14.33 10.38
C GLY A 232 24.84 -15.64 10.06
N SER A 233 26.17 -15.62 10.11
CA SER A 233 27.02 -16.80 9.89
C SER A 233 27.59 -17.36 11.20
N LYS A 234 28.10 -18.61 11.17
CA LYS A 234 28.74 -19.25 12.34
C LYS A 234 29.97 -18.49 12.83
N ASN A 235 30.60 -17.70 11.96
CA ASN A 235 31.77 -16.87 12.30
C ASN A 235 31.37 -15.51 12.89
N GLY A 236 30.07 -15.27 13.12
CA GLY A 236 29.55 -14.01 13.67
C GLY A 236 29.47 -12.86 12.67
N GLN A 237 29.59 -13.13 11.36
CA GLN A 237 29.29 -12.11 10.35
C GLN A 237 27.79 -11.89 10.27
N GLN A 238 27.38 -10.65 10.01
CA GLN A 238 25.99 -10.26 9.81
C GLN A 238 25.84 -9.55 8.46
N GLY A 239 24.70 -9.79 7.81
CA GLY A 239 24.31 -9.18 6.55
C GLY A 239 22.88 -8.67 6.66
N TYR A 240 22.60 -7.58 5.95
CA TYR A 240 21.28 -6.95 5.93
C TYR A 240 20.86 -6.71 4.48
N PHE A 241 19.55 -6.75 4.24
CA PHE A 241 18.97 -6.36 2.97
C PHE A 241 17.55 -5.82 3.19
N THR A 242 17.26 -4.64 2.64
CA THR A 242 15.90 -4.10 2.64
C THR A 242 15.18 -4.44 1.34
N GLN A 243 14.14 -5.25 1.44
CA GLN A 243 13.26 -5.60 0.35
C GLN A 243 11.98 -4.75 0.39
N LEU A 244 11.73 -4.00 -0.67
CA LEU A 244 10.45 -3.34 -0.91
C LEU A 244 9.51 -4.29 -1.64
N VAL A 245 8.34 -4.53 -1.03
CA VAL A 245 7.26 -5.34 -1.60
C VAL A 245 6.05 -4.46 -1.83
N SER A 246 5.84 -4.05 -3.08
CA SER A 246 4.70 -3.22 -3.44
C SER A 246 3.42 -4.05 -3.48
N ILE A 247 2.36 -3.54 -2.85
CA ILE A 247 1.06 -4.18 -2.80
C ILE A 247 0.17 -3.58 -3.88
N LYS A 248 -0.05 -4.32 -4.97
CA LYS A 248 -0.82 -3.86 -6.12
C LYS A 248 -2.31 -3.76 -5.78
N LYS A 249 -2.95 -2.69 -6.23
CA LYS A 249 -4.40 -2.55 -6.24
C LYS A 249 -5.00 -3.44 -7.35
N PRO A 250 -5.99 -4.30 -7.05
CA PRO A 250 -6.71 -4.99 -8.11
C PRO A 250 -7.50 -4.00 -8.99
N ASP A 251 -7.66 -4.31 -10.26
CA ASP A 251 -8.45 -3.52 -11.20
C ASP A 251 -9.95 -3.81 -11.02
N PHE A 252 -10.81 -2.83 -11.27
CA PHE A 252 -12.26 -3.04 -11.31
C PHE A 252 -12.70 -4.02 -12.41
N THR A 253 -11.91 -4.19 -13.47
CA THR A 253 -12.19 -5.24 -14.47
C THR A 253 -12.01 -6.65 -13.91
N GLN A 254 -11.34 -6.79 -12.76
CA GLN A 254 -11.15 -8.06 -12.05
C GLN A 254 -12.31 -8.34 -11.09
N VAL A 255 -13.23 -7.40 -10.88
CA VAL A 255 -14.40 -7.61 -10.03
C VAL A 255 -15.49 -8.32 -10.83
N ILE A 256 -15.89 -9.50 -10.36
CA ILE A 256 -16.92 -10.34 -10.97
C ILE A 256 -18.07 -10.48 -9.99
N PHE A 257 -19.24 -10.00 -10.39
CA PHE A 257 -20.44 -10.10 -9.56
C PHE A 257 -21.06 -11.51 -9.63
N PRO A 258 -21.70 -11.96 -8.53
CA PRO A 258 -22.34 -13.26 -8.51
C PRO A 258 -23.53 -13.29 -9.47
N GLY A 259 -23.73 -14.41 -10.17
CA GLY A 259 -24.84 -14.53 -11.09
C GLY A 259 -26.20 -14.73 -10.42
N ASN A 260 -27.26 -14.63 -11.21
CA ASN A 260 -28.64 -14.69 -10.73
C ASN A 260 -29.07 -16.11 -10.30
N CYS A 261 -29.62 -16.25 -9.10
CA CYS A 261 -30.28 -17.48 -8.63
C CYS A 261 -31.74 -17.51 -9.09
N ASP A 262 -31.98 -17.41 -10.40
CA ASP A 262 -33.31 -17.20 -10.99
C ASP A 262 -33.92 -18.45 -11.65
N GLY A 263 -33.17 -19.56 -11.66
CA GLY A 263 -33.52 -20.81 -12.35
C GLY A 263 -33.10 -20.88 -13.80
N ILE A 264 -32.45 -19.83 -14.33
CA ILE A 264 -31.90 -19.76 -15.69
C ILE A 264 -30.38 -19.75 -15.61
N SER A 265 -29.80 -18.76 -14.92
CA SER A 265 -28.36 -18.63 -14.75
C SER A 265 -27.84 -19.62 -13.70
N TYR A 266 -28.47 -19.61 -12.52
CA TYR A 266 -28.20 -20.54 -11.43
C TYR A 266 -29.52 -21.11 -10.87
N PRO A 267 -29.50 -22.28 -10.22
CA PRO A 267 -30.70 -22.84 -9.58
C PRO A 267 -31.36 -21.85 -8.63
N GLN A 268 -32.70 -21.91 -8.57
CA GLN A 268 -33.47 -21.15 -7.59
C GLN A 268 -33.18 -21.64 -6.18
N ILE A 269 -33.35 -20.75 -5.20
CA ILE A 269 -33.18 -21.07 -3.79
C ILE A 269 -34.43 -21.81 -3.30
N GLU A 270 -34.23 -22.94 -2.63
CA GLU A 270 -35.33 -23.72 -2.07
C GLU A 270 -35.95 -23.03 -0.85
N SER A 271 -37.23 -23.35 -0.57
CA SER A 271 -37.96 -22.76 0.56
C SER A 271 -37.23 -22.98 1.88
N GLY A 272 -36.99 -21.90 2.62
CA GLY A 272 -36.33 -21.94 3.92
C GLY A 272 -34.81 -22.07 3.89
N ALA A 273 -34.18 -22.11 2.70
CA ALA A 273 -32.73 -21.97 2.59
C ALA A 273 -32.29 -20.52 2.86
N SER A 274 -31.02 -20.35 3.25
CA SER A 274 -30.43 -19.05 3.51
C SER A 274 -30.27 -18.25 2.21
N ILE A 275 -30.46 -16.94 2.31
CA ILE A 275 -30.25 -15.97 1.23
C ILE A 275 -28.96 -15.18 1.42
N GLU A 276 -28.20 -15.45 2.48
CA GLU A 276 -26.96 -14.74 2.75
C GLU A 276 -25.96 -14.93 1.59
N PRO A 277 -25.09 -13.93 1.33
CA PRO A 277 -24.04 -14.03 0.32
C PRO A 277 -23.17 -15.29 0.38
N GLU A 278 -22.98 -15.89 1.55
CA GLU A 278 -22.28 -17.17 1.70
C GLU A 278 -22.92 -18.31 0.87
N TRP A 279 -24.22 -18.19 0.57
CA TRP A 279 -25.02 -19.17 -0.17
C TRP A 279 -25.35 -18.72 -1.58
N THR A 280 -25.51 -17.41 -1.79
CA THR A 280 -25.87 -16.83 -3.10
C THR A 280 -24.67 -16.27 -3.86
N GLY A 281 -23.48 -16.30 -3.25
CA GLY A 281 -22.24 -15.75 -3.79
C GLY A 281 -21.96 -14.32 -3.33
N TYR A 282 -20.68 -14.04 -3.05
CA TYR A 282 -20.12 -12.70 -2.98
C TYR A 282 -19.54 -12.30 -4.35
N PRO A 283 -19.37 -11.00 -4.64
CA PRO A 283 -18.47 -10.57 -5.70
C PRO A 283 -17.07 -11.16 -5.48
N LEU A 284 -16.38 -11.49 -6.56
CA LEU A 284 -15.04 -12.07 -6.54
C LEU A 284 -14.05 -11.09 -7.16
N ILE A 285 -12.83 -11.02 -6.65
CA ILE A 285 -11.66 -10.54 -7.41
C ILE A 285 -11.09 -11.75 -8.15
N ASP A 286 -10.89 -11.60 -9.45
CA ASP A 286 -10.31 -12.60 -10.33
C ASP A 286 -9.08 -12.03 -11.03
N GLU A 287 -7.89 -12.54 -10.70
CA GLU A 287 -6.63 -11.91 -11.13
C GLU A 287 -6.44 -11.92 -12.65
N ASP A 288 -6.91 -12.95 -13.35
CA ASP A 288 -6.83 -13.03 -14.80
C ASP A 288 -8.12 -12.60 -15.52
N GLY A 289 -9.18 -12.33 -14.76
CA GLY A 289 -10.49 -11.90 -15.25
C GLY A 289 -11.27 -13.00 -15.98
N SER A 290 -10.85 -14.27 -15.84
CA SER A 290 -11.52 -15.44 -16.38
C SER A 290 -12.25 -16.24 -15.30
N ILE A 291 -13.58 -16.23 -15.34
CA ILE A 291 -14.42 -17.06 -14.45
C ILE A 291 -14.14 -18.57 -14.51
N ALA A 292 -13.41 -19.05 -15.53
CA ALA A 292 -13.08 -20.44 -15.69
C ALA A 292 -11.90 -20.91 -14.81
N THR A 293 -11.09 -19.98 -14.32
CA THR A 293 -9.90 -20.21 -13.51
C THR A 293 -10.24 -19.87 -12.05
N THR A 294 -10.30 -20.89 -11.19
CA THR A 294 -10.79 -20.71 -9.80
C THR A 294 -9.68 -20.54 -8.79
N HIS A 295 -8.42 -20.76 -9.16
CA HIS A 295 -7.28 -20.73 -8.24
C HIS A 295 -6.84 -19.31 -7.84
N ASP A 296 -7.35 -18.31 -8.55
CA ASP A 296 -7.05 -16.88 -8.45
C ASP A 296 -8.32 -16.05 -8.25
N GLN A 297 -9.42 -16.72 -7.89
CA GLN A 297 -10.67 -16.10 -7.48
C GLN A 297 -10.70 -15.96 -5.96
N TYR A 298 -10.97 -14.74 -5.52
CA TYR A 298 -11.00 -14.39 -4.11
C TYR A 298 -12.32 -13.72 -3.76
N PRO A 299 -13.11 -14.26 -2.81
CA PRO A 299 -14.35 -13.63 -2.42
C PRO A 299 -14.10 -12.30 -1.73
N LEU A 300 -14.79 -11.28 -2.19
CA LEU A 300 -14.96 -10.02 -1.47
C LEU A 300 -16.05 -10.24 -0.42
N SER A 301 -15.71 -10.86 0.71
CA SER A 301 -16.66 -11.06 1.82
C SER A 301 -16.82 -9.82 2.71
N ASP A 302 -15.81 -8.96 2.71
CA ASP A 302 -15.63 -7.82 3.61
C ASP A 302 -14.76 -6.74 2.96
N ASP A 303 -14.50 -5.67 3.70
CA ASP A 303 -13.55 -4.63 3.29
C ASP A 303 -12.15 -5.25 3.20
N GLY A 304 -11.67 -5.45 1.97
CA GLY A 304 -10.43 -6.15 1.71
C GLY A 304 -9.67 -5.50 0.56
N CYS A 305 -8.35 -5.53 0.66
CA CYS A 305 -7.49 -5.51 -0.52
C CYS A 305 -7.64 -4.35 -1.51
N ALA A 306 -8.11 -3.19 -1.03
CA ALA A 306 -8.41 -1.95 -1.76
C ALA A 306 -9.88 -1.71 -2.14
N PHE A 307 -10.80 -2.61 -1.82
CA PHE A 307 -12.24 -2.39 -2.02
C PHE A 307 -13.00 -2.39 -0.72
N SER A 308 -14.13 -1.67 -0.75
CA SER A 308 -15.20 -1.77 0.22
C SER A 308 -16.43 -2.34 -0.48
N LEU A 309 -17.09 -3.28 0.19
CA LEU A 309 -18.29 -3.93 -0.31
C LEU A 309 -19.49 -3.54 0.53
N LYS A 310 -20.55 -3.12 -0.14
CA LYS A 310 -21.87 -2.93 0.45
C LYS A 310 -22.92 -3.66 -0.36
N TRP A 311 -23.98 -4.08 0.31
CA TRP A 311 -25.15 -4.61 -0.37
C TRP A 311 -26.42 -4.31 0.39
N GLU A 312 -27.53 -4.25 -0.34
CA GLU A 312 -28.88 -4.13 0.20
C GLU A 312 -29.85 -4.99 -0.59
N ASP A 313 -30.85 -5.53 0.10
CA ASP A 313 -31.86 -6.40 -0.49
C ASP A 313 -33.19 -5.65 -0.64
N GLU A 314 -33.75 -5.68 -1.84
CA GLU A 314 -35.11 -5.28 -2.13
C GLU A 314 -35.98 -6.52 -2.42
N VAL A 315 -37.11 -6.65 -1.72
CA VAL A 315 -37.94 -7.85 -1.78
C VAL A 315 -39.25 -7.57 -2.52
N LEU A 316 -39.54 -8.35 -3.55
CA LEU A 316 -40.78 -8.36 -4.30
C LEU A 316 -41.52 -9.70 -4.13
N TYR A 317 -42.80 -9.61 -3.77
CA TYR A 317 -43.69 -10.76 -3.70
C TYR A 317 -44.54 -10.82 -4.97
N ASP A 318 -44.41 -11.91 -5.73
CA ASP A 318 -45.22 -12.13 -6.94
C ASP A 318 -45.71 -13.58 -7.01
N ASN A 319 -47.04 -13.77 -7.09
CA ASN A 319 -47.68 -15.08 -7.27
C ASN A 319 -47.22 -16.18 -6.28
N GLY A 320 -46.95 -15.81 -5.03
CA GLY A 320 -46.46 -16.75 -4.00
C GLY A 320 -44.96 -17.07 -4.10
N ASN A 321 -44.25 -16.45 -5.04
CA ASN A 321 -42.79 -16.47 -5.10
C ASN A 321 -42.22 -15.23 -4.43
N CYS A 322 -41.02 -15.39 -3.88
CA CYS A 322 -40.19 -14.31 -3.35
C CYS A 322 -39.07 -14.04 -4.34
N ILE A 323 -38.97 -12.79 -4.80
CA ILE A 323 -37.89 -12.31 -5.66
C ILE A 323 -37.12 -11.27 -4.85
N ILE A 324 -35.84 -11.51 -4.62
CA ILE A 324 -34.94 -10.59 -3.95
C ILE A 324 -34.03 -9.99 -5.02
N PHE A 325 -33.99 -8.67 -5.08
CA PHE A 325 -33.03 -7.90 -5.85
C PHE A 325 -31.94 -7.45 -4.88
N ARG A 326 -30.80 -8.11 -4.92
CA ARG A 326 -29.63 -7.74 -4.12
C ARG A 326 -28.78 -6.75 -4.90
N HIS A 327 -28.70 -5.53 -4.40
CA HIS A 327 -27.91 -4.45 -5.00
C HIS A 327 -26.52 -4.45 -4.38
N TRP A 328 -25.55 -4.93 -5.13
CA TRP A 328 -24.13 -4.89 -4.78
C TRP A 328 -23.52 -3.54 -5.14
N ILE A 329 -22.71 -2.99 -4.26
CA ILE A 329 -21.93 -1.78 -4.47
C ILE A 329 -20.49 -2.06 -4.04
N VAL A 330 -19.59 -2.12 -5.02
CA VAL A 330 -18.14 -2.24 -4.80
C VAL A 330 -17.52 -0.88 -5.07
N SER A 331 -16.85 -0.32 -4.08
CA SER A 331 -16.11 0.94 -4.21
C SER A 331 -14.64 0.73 -3.89
N ASP A 332 -13.74 1.43 -4.54
CA ASP A 332 -12.33 1.41 -4.13
C ASP A 332 -12.13 2.23 -2.86
N TYR A 333 -11.02 1.97 -2.18
CA TYR A 333 -10.63 2.69 -0.96
C TYR A 333 -10.39 4.19 -1.22
N CYS A 334 -10.25 4.57 -2.48
CA CYS A 334 -10.11 5.96 -2.93
C CYS A 334 -11.44 6.69 -3.00
N GLY A 335 -12.55 5.96 -3.13
CA GLY A 335 -13.90 6.49 -3.25
C GLY A 335 -14.20 7.09 -4.62
N ASP A 336 -13.26 7.09 -5.55
CA ASP A 336 -13.40 7.70 -6.87
C ASP A 336 -14.08 6.77 -7.87
N ASN A 337 -13.99 5.45 -7.63
CA ASN A 337 -14.53 4.44 -8.51
C ASN A 337 -15.54 3.58 -7.77
N VAL A 338 -16.71 3.41 -8.37
CA VAL A 338 -17.82 2.60 -7.86
C VAL A 338 -18.35 1.74 -8.99
N GLN A 339 -18.57 0.46 -8.72
CA GLN A 339 -19.34 -0.44 -9.56
C GLN A 339 -20.55 -0.95 -8.79
N ASP A 340 -21.69 -0.95 -9.46
CA ASP A 340 -22.94 -1.48 -8.95
C ASP A 340 -23.45 -2.66 -9.80
N HIS A 341 -24.16 -3.59 -9.14
CA HIS A 341 -24.77 -4.73 -9.81
C HIS A 341 -26.00 -5.22 -9.04
N THR A 342 -27.07 -5.56 -9.75
CA THR A 342 -28.25 -6.18 -9.14
C THR A 342 -28.28 -7.68 -9.42
N GLN A 343 -28.13 -8.49 -8.38
CA GLN A 343 -28.34 -9.93 -8.43
C GLN A 343 -29.82 -10.25 -8.17
N VAL A 344 -30.40 -11.09 -9.01
CA VAL A 344 -31.78 -11.58 -8.86
C VAL A 344 -31.78 -12.96 -8.21
N ILE A 345 -32.38 -13.05 -7.03
CA ILE A 345 -32.49 -14.30 -6.24
C ILE A 345 -33.98 -14.66 -6.15
N LYS A 346 -34.36 -15.79 -6.77
CA LYS A 346 -35.74 -16.31 -6.68
C LYS A 346 -35.81 -17.45 -5.68
N MET A 347 -36.76 -17.36 -4.75
CA MET A 347 -37.03 -18.41 -3.79
C MET A 347 -38.36 -19.10 -4.04
N ARG A 348 -38.35 -20.43 -3.96
CA ARG A 348 -39.56 -21.24 -3.94
C ARG A 348 -40.23 -21.15 -2.58
N GLY A 349 -41.55 -21.09 -2.54
CA GLY A 349 -42.32 -21.22 -1.30
C GLY A 349 -42.45 -19.95 -0.44
N GLY A 350 -42.02 -18.79 -0.94
CA GLY A 350 -42.11 -17.49 -0.25
C GLY A 350 -40.80 -17.07 0.42
N CYS A 351 -40.76 -15.86 0.99
CA CYS A 351 -39.56 -15.35 1.66
C CYS A 351 -39.41 -15.97 3.06
N PRO A 352 -38.18 -16.10 3.60
CA PRO A 352 -37.95 -16.48 4.99
C PRO A 352 -38.70 -15.48 5.89
N GLU A 353 -39.55 -15.98 6.78
CA GLU A 353 -40.37 -15.14 7.66
C GLU A 353 -39.48 -14.31 8.60
N GLY A 354 -39.21 -13.06 8.23
CA GLY A 354 -38.38 -12.12 9.02
C GLY A 354 -38.73 -10.64 8.86
N GLY A 355 -39.65 -10.26 7.98
CA GLY A 355 -40.09 -8.87 7.83
C GLY A 355 -41.51 -8.78 7.30
N SER A 356 -42.47 -8.71 8.23
CA SER A 356 -43.89 -8.37 8.06
C SER A 356 -44.55 -8.80 6.73
N THR A 357 -45.46 -9.77 6.82
CA THR A 357 -46.48 -9.99 5.79
C THR A 357 -47.12 -8.65 5.40
N LEU A 358 -46.84 -8.17 4.17
CA LEU A 358 -47.63 -7.09 3.60
C LEU A 358 -49.05 -7.62 3.39
N PRO A 359 -50.10 -6.87 3.80
CA PRO A 359 -51.47 -7.29 3.55
C PRO A 359 -51.67 -7.37 2.05
N TYR A 360 -52.12 -8.54 1.61
CA TYR A 360 -52.53 -8.85 0.25
C TYR A 360 -53.42 -7.72 -0.30
N GLY A 361 -52.83 -6.85 -1.11
CA GLY A 361 -53.48 -5.69 -1.72
C GLY A 361 -53.28 -5.76 -3.23
N GLN A 362 -54.40 -5.86 -3.95
CA GLN A 362 -54.51 -6.01 -5.39
C GLN A 362 -53.62 -5.01 -6.16
N TYR A 363 -52.69 -5.54 -6.94
CA TYR A 363 -52.18 -4.84 -8.12
C TYR A 363 -52.69 -5.57 -9.35
N ASP A 364 -53.55 -4.91 -10.13
CA ASP A 364 -53.95 -5.37 -11.45
C ASP A 364 -52.75 -5.28 -12.39
N ILE A 365 -52.27 -6.45 -12.84
CA ILE A 365 -51.27 -6.56 -13.90
C ILE A 365 -51.99 -6.34 -15.25
N PRO A 366 -51.58 -5.38 -16.09
CA PRO A 366 -52.08 -5.30 -17.45
C PRO A 366 -51.51 -6.45 -18.27
N GLU A 367 -52.40 -7.31 -18.75
CA GLU A 367 -52.11 -8.39 -19.68
C GLU A 367 -51.64 -7.81 -21.02
N ASN A 368 -50.35 -7.96 -21.37
CA ASN A 368 -49.95 -8.12 -22.78
C ASN A 368 -48.47 -8.48 -22.96
N GLY A 369 -48.22 -9.48 -23.82
CA GLY A 369 -46.99 -9.58 -24.59
C GLY A 369 -46.13 -10.82 -24.35
N LYS A 370 -46.62 -12.00 -24.74
CA LYS A 370 -45.79 -13.18 -24.98
C LYS A 370 -44.85 -12.91 -26.17
N GLN A 371 -43.54 -13.09 -25.98
CA GLN A 371 -42.59 -13.33 -27.08
C GLN A 371 -41.61 -14.46 -26.72
N ASN A 372 -41.22 -15.19 -27.76
CA ASN A 372 -40.65 -16.53 -27.73
C ASN A 372 -39.18 -16.55 -27.25
N ALA A 373 -38.83 -17.52 -26.41
CA ALA A 373 -37.44 -17.86 -26.08
C ALA A 373 -36.95 -19.01 -26.98
N PRO A 374 -35.69 -18.98 -27.49
CA PRO A 374 -35.10 -20.10 -28.22
C PRO A 374 -34.40 -21.10 -27.28
N ASP A 375 -34.41 -22.37 -27.69
CA ASP A 375 -33.74 -23.51 -27.06
C ASP A 375 -32.20 -23.41 -27.13
N ASN A 376 -31.48 -23.69 -26.02
CA ASN A 376 -30.09 -24.19 -26.03
C ASN A 376 -29.71 -24.85 -24.66
N PRO A 377 -28.62 -25.65 -24.54
CA PRO A 377 -28.67 -26.93 -23.85
C PRO A 377 -27.93 -26.92 -22.50
N GLN A 378 -28.18 -27.99 -21.76
CA GLN A 378 -27.74 -28.24 -20.39
C GLN A 378 -26.23 -28.13 -20.16
N TYR A 379 -25.85 -27.46 -19.06
CA TYR A 379 -24.62 -27.71 -18.33
C TYR A 379 -24.95 -28.07 -16.89
N SER A 380 -24.53 -29.27 -16.47
CA SER A 380 -24.54 -29.71 -15.08
C SER A 380 -23.11 -29.63 -14.54
N VAL A 381 -22.89 -28.84 -13.50
CA VAL A 381 -21.65 -28.87 -12.71
C VAL A 381 -21.99 -29.42 -11.34
N SER A 382 -21.23 -30.43 -10.91
CA SER A 382 -21.39 -31.15 -9.64
C SER A 382 -20.86 -30.32 -8.47
N ASN A 383 -21.69 -30.18 -7.44
CA ASN A 383 -21.36 -29.56 -6.15
C ASN A 383 -20.45 -30.46 -5.30
N GLU A 384 -19.15 -30.23 -5.30
CA GLU A 384 -18.23 -30.67 -4.24
C GLU A 384 -17.11 -29.64 -4.03
N ALA A 385 -17.40 -28.53 -3.34
CA ALA A 385 -16.41 -27.72 -2.62
C ALA A 385 -17.09 -26.59 -1.84
N LEU A 386 -17.68 -26.88 -0.69
CA LEU A 386 -18.13 -25.84 0.25
C LEU A 386 -18.17 -26.41 1.66
N GLN A 387 -16.99 -26.65 2.25
CA GLN A 387 -16.74 -26.65 3.70
C GLN A 387 -15.24 -26.48 3.99
N ALA A 388 -14.81 -25.23 4.14
CA ALA A 388 -13.65 -24.87 4.97
C ALA A 388 -13.80 -23.40 5.37
N GLY A 389 -14.30 -23.16 6.59
CA GLY A 389 -14.49 -21.81 7.14
C GLY A 389 -13.15 -21.15 7.48
N LEU A 390 -12.97 -19.93 6.98
CA LEU A 390 -11.87 -19.02 7.30
C LEU A 390 -12.19 -18.26 8.59
N ASN A 391 -11.23 -18.29 9.51
CA ASN A 391 -11.24 -17.54 10.76
C ASN A 391 -10.08 -16.54 10.66
N ILE A 392 -10.34 -15.34 10.15
CA ILE A 392 -9.31 -14.28 10.04
C ILE A 392 -9.38 -13.43 11.31
N GLY A 393 -8.64 -13.87 12.33
CA GLY A 393 -8.27 -13.04 13.46
C GLY A 393 -6.99 -12.28 13.11
N LEU A 394 -7.02 -10.96 13.22
CA LEU A 394 -5.81 -10.12 13.34
C LEU A 394 -5.05 -10.56 14.60
N LEU A 395 -4.06 -11.44 14.43
CA LEU A 395 -3.07 -11.78 15.45
C LEU A 395 -1.70 -11.21 15.03
N PRO A 396 -0.86 -10.82 16.01
CA PRO A 396 0.51 -10.40 15.75
C PRO A 396 1.31 -11.60 15.21
N VAL A 397 1.88 -11.45 14.02
CA VAL A 397 2.64 -12.48 13.35
C VAL A 397 4.07 -12.49 13.90
N GLU A 398 4.36 -13.36 14.86
CA GLU A 398 5.70 -13.96 15.01
C GLU A 398 5.77 -15.18 14.09
N ASN A 399 5.98 -14.97 12.78
CA ASN A 399 6.31 -16.06 11.86
C ASN A 399 7.81 -16.06 11.63
N SER A 400 8.52 -16.98 12.31
CA SER A 400 9.81 -17.46 11.85
C SER A 400 9.58 -18.52 10.77
N THR A 401 9.48 -18.11 9.51
CA THR A 401 9.59 -19.05 8.38
C THR A 401 11.06 -19.36 8.12
N GLU A 402 11.46 -20.63 8.29
CA GLU A 402 12.80 -21.10 7.89
C GLU A 402 12.91 -21.01 6.35
N ALA A 403 13.76 -20.11 5.86
CA ALA A 403 14.11 -20.04 4.44
C ALA A 403 14.98 -21.26 4.04
N GLN A 404 14.70 -21.85 2.88
CA GLN A 404 15.50 -22.95 2.33
C GLN A 404 16.90 -22.45 1.94
N LEU A 405 17.92 -22.99 2.61
CA LEU A 405 19.33 -22.80 2.26
C LEU A 405 19.66 -23.62 1.02
N VAL A 406 19.93 -22.95 -0.11
CA VAL A 406 20.42 -23.62 -1.33
C VAL A 406 21.95 -23.59 -1.32
N SER A 407 22.58 -24.76 -1.16
CA SER A 407 24.02 -24.91 -1.42
C SER A 407 24.25 -24.89 -2.94
N PRO A 408 25.26 -24.17 -3.47
CA PRO A 408 25.67 -24.36 -4.85
C PRO A 408 26.18 -25.79 -5.03
N ALA A 409 25.83 -26.42 -6.15
CA ALA A 409 26.39 -27.69 -6.58
C ALA A 409 27.79 -27.45 -7.18
N ASP A 410 28.76 -28.27 -6.77
CA ASP A 410 30.15 -28.28 -7.25
C ASP A 410 30.28 -28.52 -8.77
#